data_AF-E9I188-F1
#
_entry.id   AF-E9I188-F1
#
_cell.length_a   1.000
_cell.length_b   1.000
_cell.length_c   1.000
_cell.angle_alpha   90.00
_cell.angle_beta   90.00
_cell.angle_gamma   90.00
#
_symmetry.space_group_name_H-M   'P 1'
#
loop_
_entity.id
_entity.type
_entity.pdbx_description
1 polymer ?
#
loop_
_entity_poly.entity_id
_entity_poly.type
_entity_poly.pdbx_seq_one_letter_code
_entity_poly.pdbx_strand_id
1 'polypeptide(L)'
;LLFRFFDVQDGAILLDGQDIRGVKQSSVRQAIGVVPQDTVLFNSTIKSNIQYGRVDATDEEVYEAARAADIHDRILGFPDGYETVVGERGLKLSGGEKQRVAIARTLLKSPKFVLLDEATSALDTHTERNIQASLARVCRNRTTLVVAHRLSTIANADQIIVLQEGSIAERGSHEELLALKGVYAEMWNNQISNEGDSTAPTTPVSREFFPCSDGGLFT
;
A
#
# COMPACT_ATOMS: atom_id res chain seq x y z
N LEU A 1 -1.70 -5.18 14.71
CA LEU A 1 -2.38 -4.36 15.74
C LEU A 1 -3.50 -3.48 15.16
N LEU A 2 -3.23 -2.65 14.14
CA LEU A 2 -4.20 -1.70 13.57
C LEU A 2 -5.56 -2.32 13.13
N PHE A 3 -5.54 -3.51 12.54
CA PHE A 3 -6.75 -4.26 12.15
C PHE A 3 -7.47 -4.98 13.29
N ARG A 4 -6.94 -4.85 14.52
CA ARG A 4 -7.40 -5.54 15.73
C ARG A 4 -7.53 -7.06 15.57
N PHE A 5 -6.50 -7.67 14.95
CA PHE A 5 -6.28 -9.12 15.06
C PHE A 5 -5.80 -9.53 16.46
N PHE A 6 -5.11 -8.61 17.14
CA PHE A 6 -4.66 -8.72 18.52
C PHE A 6 -4.88 -7.36 19.20
N ASP A 7 -5.16 -7.37 20.50
CA ASP A 7 -5.23 -6.17 21.33
C ASP A 7 -3.84 -5.82 21.90
N VAL A 8 -3.63 -4.55 22.23
CA VAL A 8 -2.42 -4.08 22.92
C VAL A 8 -2.42 -4.50 24.39
N GLN A 9 -1.25 -4.80 24.95
CA GLN A 9 -1.10 -5.13 26.37
C GLN A 9 -1.19 -3.89 27.26
N ASP A 10 -0.63 -2.77 26.80
CA ASP A 10 -0.70 -1.46 27.44
C ASP A 10 -0.85 -0.35 26.39
N GLY A 11 -1.30 0.83 26.80
CA GLY A 11 -1.59 1.96 25.92
C GLY A 11 -2.90 1.80 25.12
N ALA A 12 -2.99 2.51 24.00
CA ALA A 12 -4.16 2.51 23.12
C ALA A 12 -3.78 2.78 21.66
N ILE A 13 -4.62 2.31 20.73
CA ILE A 13 -4.57 2.70 19.32
C ILE A 13 -5.84 3.49 19.02
N LEU A 14 -5.65 4.74 18.61
CA LEU A 14 -6.76 5.66 18.34
C LEU A 14 -6.92 5.85 16.83
N LEU A 15 -8.15 5.80 16.33
CA LEU A 15 -8.54 6.26 15.00
C LEU A 15 -9.52 7.43 15.17
N ASP A 16 -9.18 8.60 14.62
CA ASP A 16 -9.94 9.85 14.83
C ASP A 16 -10.25 10.10 16.32
N GLY A 17 -9.26 9.89 17.19
CA GLY A 17 -9.38 10.07 18.65
C GLY A 17 -10.14 8.97 19.39
N GLN A 18 -10.65 7.94 18.71
CA GLN A 18 -11.42 6.85 19.32
C GLN A 18 -10.58 5.58 19.46
N ASP A 19 -10.53 5.00 20.66
CA ASP A 19 -9.87 3.71 20.89
C ASP A 19 -10.57 2.60 20.10
N ILE A 20 -9.81 1.90 19.25
CA ILE A 20 -10.31 0.80 18.41
C ILE A 20 -10.91 -0.37 19.23
N ARG A 21 -10.59 -0.46 20.52
CA ARG A 21 -11.18 -1.43 21.46
C ARG A 21 -12.63 -1.09 21.81
N GLY A 22 -12.99 0.19 21.82
CA GLY A 22 -14.31 0.71 22.18
C GLY A 22 -15.34 0.72 21.04
N VAL A 23 -14.96 0.32 19.83
CA VAL A 23 -15.83 0.34 18.64
C VAL A 23 -16.00 -1.06 18.02
N LYS A 24 -16.97 -1.22 17.13
CA LYS A 24 -17.21 -2.48 16.41
C LYS A 24 -16.01 -2.80 15.50
N GLN A 25 -15.53 -4.04 15.54
CA GLN A 25 -14.42 -4.46 14.68
C GLN A 25 -14.73 -4.26 13.18
N SER A 26 -15.99 -4.48 12.77
CA SER A 26 -16.41 -4.27 11.38
C SER A 26 -16.25 -2.82 10.94
N SER A 27 -16.53 -1.83 11.79
CA SER A 27 -16.38 -0.42 11.42
C SER A 27 -14.90 -0.02 11.32
N VAL A 28 -14.04 -0.52 12.22
CA VAL A 28 -12.59 -0.35 12.12
C VAL A 28 -12.06 -0.92 10.80
N ARG A 29 -12.41 -2.17 10.51
CA ARG A 29 -11.96 -2.85 9.28
C ARG A 29 -12.54 -2.24 8.03
N GLN A 30 -13.73 -1.65 8.07
CA GLN A 30 -14.31 -0.93 6.93
C GLN A 30 -13.56 0.38 6.65
N ALA A 31 -13.14 1.09 7.71
CA ALA A 31 -12.42 2.35 7.60
C ALA A 31 -10.99 2.21 7.04
N ILE A 32 -10.38 1.03 7.17
CA ILE A 32 -8.99 0.78 6.76
C ILE A 32 -8.92 -0.12 5.53
N GLY A 33 -8.16 0.26 4.51
CA GLY A 33 -7.75 -0.62 3.40
C GLY A 33 -6.31 -1.09 3.57
N VAL A 34 -6.00 -2.28 3.07
CA VAL A 34 -4.66 -2.86 3.14
C VAL A 34 -4.26 -3.33 1.76
N VAL A 35 -3.07 -2.95 1.36
CA VAL A 35 -2.36 -3.59 0.24
C VAL A 35 -1.19 -4.37 0.84
N PRO A 36 -1.34 -5.71 0.98
CA PRO A 36 -0.30 -6.54 1.58
C PRO A 36 0.85 -6.82 0.61
N GLN A 37 1.97 -7.30 1.12
CA GLN A 37 3.10 -7.79 0.34
C GLN A 37 2.69 -8.98 -0.54
N ASP A 38 2.04 -9.97 0.09
CA ASP A 38 1.53 -11.16 -0.56
C ASP A 38 0.01 -11.07 -0.74
N THR A 39 -0.40 -10.78 -1.97
CA THR A 39 -1.81 -10.75 -2.31
C THR A 39 -2.36 -12.16 -2.54
N VAL A 40 -3.31 -12.55 -1.69
CA VAL A 40 -4.10 -13.78 -1.85
C VAL A 40 -5.34 -13.51 -2.71
N LEU A 41 -5.58 -14.40 -3.67
CA LEU A 41 -6.79 -14.42 -4.49
C LEU A 41 -7.68 -15.59 -4.07
N PHE A 42 -8.99 -15.34 -4.01
CA PHE A 42 -9.96 -16.40 -3.84
C PHE A 42 -10.07 -17.23 -5.12
N ASN A 43 -10.40 -18.51 -4.97
CA ASN A 43 -10.71 -19.42 -6.07
C ASN A 43 -12.05 -19.04 -6.73
N SER A 44 -12.05 -17.95 -7.49
CA SER A 44 -13.23 -17.30 -8.08
C SER A 44 -12.81 -16.43 -9.28
N THR A 45 -13.75 -15.71 -9.88
CA THR A 45 -13.46 -14.83 -11.03
C THR A 45 -12.62 -13.62 -10.61
N ILE A 46 -11.91 -13.01 -11.56
CA ILE A 46 -11.19 -11.75 -11.31
C ILE A 46 -12.18 -10.67 -10.84
N LYS A 47 -13.37 -10.61 -11.46
CA LYS A 47 -14.45 -9.70 -11.04
C LYS A 47 -14.79 -9.86 -9.56
N SER A 48 -15.09 -11.08 -9.13
CA SER A 48 -15.44 -11.39 -7.73
C SER A 48 -14.30 -11.05 -6.77
N ASN A 49 -13.07 -11.28 -7.20
CA ASN A 49 -11.88 -10.91 -6.43
C ASN A 49 -11.78 -9.40 -6.23
N ILE A 50 -12.03 -8.56 -7.24
CA ILE A 50 -12.02 -7.10 -7.10
C ILE A 50 -13.23 -6.62 -6.29
N GLN A 51 -14.42 -7.12 -6.61
CA GLN A 51 -15.69 -6.80 -5.93
C GLN A 51 -15.67 -7.16 -4.44
N TYR A 52 -14.80 -8.06 -4.00
CA TYR A 52 -14.57 -8.33 -2.57
C TYR A 52 -14.20 -7.06 -1.76
N GLY A 53 -13.65 -6.02 -2.39
CA GLY A 53 -13.42 -4.73 -1.75
C GLY A 53 -14.70 -4.04 -1.27
N ARG A 54 -15.82 -4.23 -2.00
CA ARG A 54 -17.16 -3.74 -1.68
C ARG A 54 -18.21 -4.59 -2.41
N VAL A 55 -18.90 -5.46 -1.67
CA VAL A 55 -19.78 -6.51 -2.21
C VAL A 55 -21.00 -6.01 -2.99
N ASP A 56 -21.46 -4.80 -2.70
CA ASP A 56 -22.58 -4.12 -3.35
C ASP A 56 -22.14 -3.24 -4.54
N ALA A 57 -20.85 -3.26 -4.91
CA ALA A 57 -20.37 -2.53 -6.07
C ALA A 57 -20.95 -3.07 -7.38
N THR A 58 -21.28 -2.17 -8.29
CA THR A 58 -21.69 -2.50 -9.65
C THR A 58 -20.50 -2.96 -10.50
N ASP A 59 -20.77 -3.67 -11.61
CA ASP A 59 -19.73 -4.08 -12.55
C ASP A 59 -18.93 -2.89 -13.09
N GLU A 60 -19.56 -1.73 -13.35
CA GLU A 60 -18.85 -0.53 -13.81
C GLU A 60 -17.87 0.01 -12.77
N GLU A 61 -18.25 0.02 -11.48
CA GLU A 61 -17.35 0.45 -10.41
C GLU A 61 -16.16 -0.50 -10.25
N VAL A 62 -16.38 -1.81 -10.48
CA VAL A 62 -15.29 -2.80 -10.54
C VAL A 62 -14.35 -2.52 -11.71
N TYR A 63 -14.89 -2.14 -12.87
CA TYR A 63 -14.09 -1.80 -14.06
C TYR A 63 -13.29 -0.53 -13.85
N GLU A 64 -13.89 0.51 -13.29
CA GLU A 64 -13.21 1.76 -12.91
C GLU A 64 -12.08 1.51 -11.91
N ALA A 65 -12.31 0.68 -10.88
CA ALA A 65 -11.26 0.31 -9.93
C ALA A 65 -10.09 -0.43 -10.60
N ALA A 66 -10.39 -1.32 -11.56
CA ALA A 66 -9.37 -2.05 -12.32
C ALA A 66 -8.59 -1.15 -13.30
N ARG A 67 -9.24 -0.15 -13.92
CA ARG A 67 -8.57 0.88 -14.74
C ARG A 67 -7.67 1.74 -13.88
N ALA A 68 -8.15 2.15 -12.70
CA ALA A 68 -7.39 2.95 -11.77
C ALA A 68 -6.15 2.21 -11.22
N ALA A 69 -6.22 0.88 -11.10
CA ALA A 69 -5.12 -0.01 -10.74
C ALA A 69 -4.25 -0.50 -11.93
N ASP A 70 -4.54 -0.03 -13.15
CA ASP A 70 -3.80 -0.34 -14.37
C ASP A 70 -3.70 -1.87 -14.62
N ILE A 71 -4.85 -2.56 -14.50
CA ILE A 71 -5.00 -4.00 -14.83
C ILE A 71 -6.16 -4.28 -15.79
N HIS A 72 -7.00 -3.29 -16.10
CA HIS A 72 -8.18 -3.47 -16.96
C HIS A 72 -7.86 -4.11 -18.32
N ASP A 73 -6.93 -3.52 -19.09
CA ASP A 73 -6.58 -4.01 -20.43
C ASP A 73 -5.96 -5.41 -20.37
N ARG A 74 -5.22 -5.69 -19.29
CA ARG A 74 -4.66 -7.01 -19.05
C ARG A 74 -5.75 -8.05 -18.80
N ILE A 75 -6.78 -7.70 -18.04
CA ILE A 75 -7.94 -8.57 -17.80
C ILE A 75 -8.68 -8.84 -19.11
N LEU A 76 -8.93 -7.81 -19.93
CA LEU A 76 -9.60 -7.95 -21.22
C LEU A 76 -8.81 -8.81 -22.23
N GLY A 77 -7.50 -8.94 -22.05
CA GLY A 77 -6.67 -9.85 -22.83
C GLY A 77 -6.81 -11.33 -22.48
N PHE A 78 -7.48 -11.68 -21.38
CA PHE A 78 -7.77 -13.08 -21.04
C PHE A 78 -9.00 -13.59 -21.83
N PRO A 79 -9.07 -14.91 -22.15
CA PRO A 79 -10.18 -15.47 -22.92
C PRO A 79 -11.57 -15.15 -22.36
N ASP A 80 -11.71 -15.15 -21.04
CA ASP A 80 -12.98 -14.91 -20.35
C ASP A 80 -13.04 -13.52 -19.70
N GLY A 81 -12.08 -12.64 -20.00
CA GLY A 81 -12.04 -11.29 -19.44
C GLY A 81 -12.14 -11.29 -17.90
N TYR A 82 -13.11 -10.55 -17.38
CA TYR A 82 -13.40 -10.45 -15.95
C TYR A 82 -13.94 -11.73 -15.32
N GLU A 83 -14.53 -12.62 -16.12
CA GLU A 83 -15.06 -13.92 -15.68
C GLU A 83 -13.98 -15.00 -15.62
N THR A 84 -12.73 -14.68 -16.01
CA THR A 84 -11.57 -15.56 -15.85
C THR A 84 -11.44 -15.99 -14.40
N VAL A 85 -11.47 -17.31 -14.17
CA VAL A 85 -11.29 -17.90 -12.84
C VAL A 85 -9.81 -17.90 -12.47
N VAL A 86 -9.49 -17.37 -11.29
CA VAL A 86 -8.14 -17.31 -10.71
C VAL A 86 -8.08 -18.07 -9.38
N GLY A 87 -6.87 -18.26 -8.86
CA GLY A 87 -6.62 -18.99 -7.61
C GLY A 87 -5.81 -20.26 -7.84
N GLU A 88 -5.89 -21.23 -6.92
CA GLU A 88 -5.09 -22.47 -6.96
C GLU A 88 -5.39 -23.34 -8.17
N ARG A 89 -6.66 -23.38 -8.60
CA ARG A 89 -7.15 -24.20 -9.73
C ARG A 89 -7.47 -23.38 -10.99
N GLY A 90 -7.29 -22.06 -10.93
CA GLY A 90 -7.59 -21.14 -12.02
C GLY A 90 -6.32 -20.68 -12.76
N LEU A 91 -6.47 -19.64 -13.58
CA LEU A 91 -5.35 -18.94 -14.19
C LEU A 91 -4.42 -18.39 -13.09
N LYS A 92 -3.12 -18.63 -13.24
CA LYS A 92 -2.10 -18.07 -12.35
C LYS A 92 -1.74 -16.66 -12.82
N LEU A 93 -2.11 -15.66 -12.02
CA LEU A 93 -1.63 -14.29 -12.19
C LEU A 93 -0.17 -14.16 -11.73
N SER A 94 0.59 -13.31 -12.41
CA SER A 94 1.93 -12.89 -11.98
C SER A 94 1.88 -12.12 -10.66
N GLY A 95 3.04 -11.92 -10.01
CA GLY A 95 3.11 -11.13 -8.77
C GLY A 95 2.54 -9.73 -8.93
N GLY A 96 2.92 -9.02 -10.00
CA GLY A 96 2.42 -7.67 -10.29
C GLY A 96 0.92 -7.65 -10.61
N GLU A 97 0.40 -8.64 -11.34
CA GLU A 97 -1.03 -8.76 -11.63
C GLU A 97 -1.84 -8.98 -10.34
N LYS A 98 -1.38 -9.88 -9.45
CA LYS A 98 -2.03 -10.06 -8.13
C LYS A 98 -2.03 -8.75 -7.34
N GLN A 99 -0.91 -8.04 -7.34
CA GLN A 99 -0.80 -6.78 -6.60
C GLN A 99 -1.76 -5.72 -7.12
N ARG A 100 -1.91 -5.60 -8.44
CA ARG A 100 -2.89 -4.70 -9.05
C ARG A 100 -4.33 -5.09 -8.72
N VAL A 101 -4.65 -6.38 -8.57
CA VAL A 101 -5.95 -6.81 -8.05
C VAL A 101 -6.15 -6.35 -6.60
N ALA A 102 -5.14 -6.43 -5.72
CA ALA A 102 -5.23 -5.88 -4.36
C ALA A 102 -5.40 -4.35 -4.33
N ILE A 103 -4.71 -3.65 -5.23
CA ILE A 103 -4.88 -2.20 -5.40
C ILE A 103 -6.30 -1.89 -5.86
N ALA A 104 -6.83 -2.60 -6.86
CA ALA A 104 -8.21 -2.44 -7.33
C ALA A 104 -9.23 -2.70 -6.21
N ARG A 105 -9.05 -3.76 -5.40
CA ARG A 105 -9.89 -4.01 -4.21
C ARG A 105 -9.89 -2.83 -3.24
N THR A 106 -8.72 -2.26 -2.99
CA THR A 106 -8.56 -1.14 -2.05
C THR A 106 -9.14 0.16 -2.59
N LEU A 107 -8.98 0.42 -3.90
CA LEU A 107 -9.59 1.55 -4.58
C LEU A 107 -11.13 1.46 -4.55
N LEU A 108 -11.68 0.29 -4.86
CA LEU A 108 -13.13 0.03 -4.84
C LEU A 108 -13.72 0.22 -3.44
N LYS A 109 -13.02 -0.25 -2.42
CA LYS A 109 -13.41 -0.07 -1.01
C LYS A 109 -13.45 1.40 -0.59
N SER A 110 -12.60 2.23 -1.18
CA SER A 110 -12.42 3.65 -0.85
C SER A 110 -12.31 3.95 0.66
N PRO A 111 -11.32 3.36 1.36
CA PRO A 111 -11.15 3.54 2.79
C PRO A 111 -10.67 4.95 3.15
N LYS A 112 -10.83 5.35 4.42
CA LYS A 112 -10.25 6.60 4.95
C LYS A 112 -8.77 6.45 5.29
N PHE A 113 -8.41 5.28 5.80
CA PHE A 113 -7.04 4.92 6.18
C PHE A 113 -6.50 3.84 5.26
N VAL A 114 -5.25 3.97 4.83
CA VAL A 114 -4.59 3.00 3.96
C VAL A 114 -3.35 2.49 4.68
N LEU A 115 -3.17 1.17 4.68
CA LEU A 115 -1.92 0.51 5.08
C LEU A 115 -1.30 -0.15 3.85
N LEU A 116 -0.10 0.28 3.50
CA LEU A 116 0.73 -0.38 2.50
C LEU A 116 1.80 -1.19 3.23
N ASP A 117 1.75 -2.51 3.11
CA ASP A 117 2.66 -3.42 3.81
C ASP A 117 3.61 -4.04 2.79
N GLU A 118 4.81 -3.48 2.63
CA GLU A 118 5.82 -3.90 1.66
C GLU A 118 5.29 -4.14 0.23
N ALA A 119 4.33 -3.33 -0.20
CA ALA A 119 3.53 -3.58 -1.40
C ALA A 119 4.32 -3.67 -2.73
N THR A 120 5.63 -3.38 -2.74
CA THR A 120 6.48 -3.46 -3.94
C THR A 120 7.74 -4.32 -3.79
N SER A 121 8.01 -4.94 -2.64
CA SER A 121 9.30 -5.61 -2.39
C SER A 121 9.51 -6.86 -3.26
N ALA A 122 8.43 -7.53 -3.68
CA ALA A 122 8.46 -8.77 -4.47
C ALA A 122 8.45 -8.58 -6.00
N LEU A 123 8.61 -7.35 -6.50
CA LEU A 123 8.43 -7.01 -7.92
C LEU A 123 9.74 -6.62 -8.62
N ASP A 124 9.81 -6.89 -9.93
CA ASP A 124 10.89 -6.39 -10.79
C ASP A 124 10.78 -4.86 -10.99
N THR A 125 11.90 -4.21 -11.32
CA THR A 125 12.03 -2.74 -11.38
C THR A 125 11.08 -2.07 -12.39
N HIS A 126 10.72 -2.72 -13.49
CA HIS A 126 9.79 -2.14 -14.48
C HIS A 126 8.35 -2.22 -13.97
N THR A 127 7.95 -3.39 -13.48
CA THR A 127 6.63 -3.63 -12.87
C THR A 127 6.40 -2.73 -11.65
N GLU A 128 7.46 -2.48 -10.87
CA GLU A 128 7.42 -1.61 -9.69
C GLU A 128 6.98 -0.18 -10.04
N ARG A 129 7.60 0.47 -11.05
CA ARG A 129 7.25 1.86 -11.40
C ARG A 129 5.77 2.04 -11.75
N ASN A 130 5.20 1.09 -12.48
CA ASN A 130 3.78 1.17 -12.87
C ASN A 130 2.84 0.94 -11.68
N ILE A 131 3.24 0.04 -10.76
CA ILE A 131 2.50 -0.20 -9.52
C ILE A 131 2.58 0.99 -8.57
N GLN A 132 3.72 1.68 -8.50
CA GLN A 132 3.88 2.91 -7.71
C GLN A 132 2.88 4.00 -8.12
N ALA A 133 2.65 4.20 -9.43
CA ALA A 133 1.64 5.14 -9.90
C ALA A 133 0.22 4.78 -9.45
N SER A 134 -0.09 3.48 -9.41
CA SER A 134 -1.38 2.98 -8.93
C SER A 134 -1.52 3.14 -7.40
N LEU A 135 -0.44 2.88 -6.65
CA LEU A 135 -0.37 3.11 -5.21
C LEU A 135 -0.54 4.58 -4.84
N ALA A 136 0.06 5.51 -5.59
CA ALA A 136 -0.13 6.96 -5.39
C ALA A 136 -1.62 7.35 -5.47
N ARG A 137 -2.39 6.73 -6.36
CA ARG A 137 -3.85 6.93 -6.45
C ARG A 137 -4.59 6.38 -5.24
N VAL A 138 -4.12 5.27 -4.66
CA VAL A 138 -4.65 4.74 -3.40
C VAL A 138 -4.39 5.71 -2.25
N CYS A 139 -3.23 6.36 -2.20
CA CYS A 139 -2.83 7.25 -1.11
C CYS A 139 -3.49 8.63 -1.15
N ARG A 140 -3.85 9.11 -2.34
CA ARG A 140 -4.36 10.47 -2.55
C ARG A 140 -5.58 10.77 -1.64
N ASN A 141 -5.51 11.89 -0.92
CA ASN A 141 -6.55 12.38 0.00
C ASN A 141 -6.93 11.38 1.12
N ARG A 142 -5.99 10.52 1.54
CA ARG A 142 -6.21 9.52 2.58
C ARG A 142 -5.02 9.47 3.52
N THR A 143 -5.28 9.18 4.80
CA THR A 143 -4.20 8.91 5.76
C THR A 143 -3.56 7.58 5.41
N THR A 144 -2.28 7.61 5.03
CA THR A 144 -1.57 6.42 4.54
C THR A 144 -0.41 6.10 5.48
N LEU A 145 -0.38 4.87 5.98
CA LEU A 145 0.74 4.29 6.69
C LEU A 145 1.45 3.32 5.74
N VAL A 146 2.75 3.51 5.53
CA VAL A 146 3.57 2.65 4.67
C VAL A 146 4.62 1.97 5.53
N VAL A 147 4.64 0.65 5.50
CA VAL A 147 5.73 -0.18 6.02
C VAL A 147 6.61 -0.54 4.83
N ALA A 148 7.83 -0.02 4.80
CA ALA A 148 8.71 -0.14 3.64
C ALA A 148 10.02 -0.82 3.99
N HIS A 149 10.40 -1.79 3.16
CA HIS A 149 11.75 -2.34 3.11
C HIS A 149 12.67 -1.56 2.18
N ARG A 150 12.13 -0.80 1.22
CA ARG A 150 12.91 0.06 0.30
C ARG A 150 12.71 1.52 0.68
N LEU A 151 13.74 2.16 1.20
CA LEU A 151 13.63 3.53 1.70
C LEU A 151 13.34 4.54 0.59
N SER A 152 13.77 4.26 -0.65
CA SER A 152 13.47 5.08 -1.83
C SER A 152 11.96 5.25 -2.07
N THR A 153 11.14 4.28 -1.65
CA THR A 153 9.67 4.31 -1.79
C THR A 153 8.98 5.24 -0.78
N ILE A 154 9.65 5.56 0.34
CA ILE A 154 9.11 6.41 1.42
C ILE A 154 9.84 7.75 1.53
N ALA A 155 10.84 8.02 0.69
CA ALA A 155 11.62 9.26 0.74
C ALA A 155 10.75 10.53 0.58
N ASN A 156 9.59 10.41 -0.06
CA ASN A 156 8.64 11.51 -0.24
C ASN A 156 7.54 11.58 0.82
N ALA A 157 7.56 10.72 1.84
CA ALA A 157 6.54 10.72 2.88
C ALA A 157 6.58 12.03 3.69
N ASP A 158 5.41 12.53 4.08
CA ASP A 158 5.29 13.72 4.94
C ASP A 158 6.05 13.53 6.27
N GLN A 159 6.07 12.28 6.75
CA GLN A 159 6.77 11.90 7.96
C GLN A 159 7.21 10.44 7.91
N ILE A 160 8.45 10.20 8.33
CA ILE A 160 9.06 8.89 8.49
C ILE A 160 9.26 8.64 9.98
N ILE A 161 8.93 7.42 10.42
CA ILE A 161 9.12 6.95 11.79
C ILE A 161 10.06 5.75 11.73
N VAL A 162 11.22 5.86 12.36
CA VAL A 162 12.20 4.78 12.46
C VAL A 162 11.97 4.04 13.77
N LEU A 163 11.75 2.73 13.66
CA LEU A 163 11.59 1.85 14.81
C LEU A 163 12.88 1.08 15.06
N GLN A 164 13.32 1.04 16.32
CA GLN A 164 14.44 0.23 16.78
C GLN A 164 14.05 -0.43 18.10
N GLU A 165 14.19 -1.77 18.18
CA GLU A 165 13.89 -2.55 19.39
C GLU A 165 12.48 -2.29 19.97
N GLY A 166 11.49 -2.07 19.09
CA GLY A 166 10.10 -1.81 19.48
C GLY A 166 9.80 -0.39 19.95
N SER A 167 10.77 0.54 19.87
CA SER A 167 10.60 1.95 20.23
C SER A 167 10.87 2.87 19.03
N ILE A 168 10.32 4.09 19.07
CA ILE A 168 10.63 5.11 18.06
C ILE A 168 12.03 5.65 18.34
N ALA A 169 12.96 5.37 17.43
CA ALA A 169 14.33 5.88 17.49
C ALA A 169 14.41 7.29 16.88
N GLU A 170 13.78 7.48 15.72
CA GLU A 170 13.83 8.74 14.97
C GLU A 170 12.48 9.05 14.33
N ARG A 171 12.21 10.34 14.13
CA ARG A 171 10.99 10.84 13.50
C ARG A 171 11.27 12.15 12.78
N GLY A 172 10.91 12.25 11.51
CA GLY A 172 11.12 13.45 10.70
C GLY A 172 10.83 13.21 9.23
N SER A 173 11.04 14.23 8.40
CA SER A 173 11.10 14.08 6.94
C SER A 173 12.38 13.39 6.51
N HIS A 174 12.45 12.94 5.25
CA HIS A 174 13.64 12.33 4.67
C HIS A 174 14.89 13.22 4.82
N GLU A 175 14.76 14.51 4.51
CA GLU A 175 15.87 15.48 4.58
C GLU A 175 16.35 15.69 6.01
N GLU A 176 15.43 15.83 6.97
CA GLU A 176 15.73 15.98 8.40
C GLU A 176 16.48 14.74 8.93
N LEU A 177 15.99 13.55 8.61
CA LEU A 177 16.58 12.30 9.08
C LEU A 177 17.96 12.03 8.47
N LEU A 178 18.19 12.39 7.20
CA LEU A 178 19.53 12.32 6.59
C LEU A 178 20.51 13.29 7.26
N ALA A 179 20.06 14.50 7.60
CA ALA A 179 20.89 15.50 8.25
C ALA A 179 21.33 15.08 9.66
N LEU A 180 20.50 14.31 10.37
CA LEU A 180 20.83 13.76 11.70
C LEU A 180 21.98 12.75 11.67
N LYS A 181 22.27 12.13 10.52
CA LYS A 181 23.28 11.07 10.38
C LYS A 181 23.12 9.93 11.39
N GLY A 182 21.87 9.64 11.76
CA GLY A 182 21.52 8.55 12.67
C GLY A 182 21.17 7.26 11.94
N VAL A 183 20.33 6.43 12.58
CA VAL A 183 19.89 5.12 12.11
C VAL A 183 19.29 5.19 10.71
N TYR A 184 18.42 6.17 10.44
CA TYR A 184 17.84 6.32 9.10
C TYR A 184 18.91 6.53 8.02
N ALA A 185 19.87 7.43 8.28
CA ALA A 185 20.92 7.78 7.33
C ALA A 185 21.86 6.60 7.05
N GLU A 186 22.19 5.81 8.08
CA GLU A 186 22.95 4.57 7.92
C GLU A 186 22.20 3.55 7.05
N MET A 187 20.91 3.31 7.32
CA MET A 187 20.08 2.41 6.51
C MET A 187 19.99 2.88 5.05
N TRP A 188 19.82 4.18 4.84
CA TRP A 188 19.76 4.80 3.52
C TRP A 188 21.04 4.59 2.72
N ASN A 189 22.19 4.91 3.31
CA ASN A 189 23.49 4.75 2.66
C ASN A 189 23.75 3.28 2.30
N ASN A 190 23.43 2.35 3.19
CA ASN A 190 23.59 0.92 2.95
C ASN A 190 22.72 0.44 1.78
N GLN A 191 21.49 0.93 1.64
CA GLN A 191 20.64 0.58 0.50
C GLN A 191 21.15 1.15 -0.81
N ILE A 192 21.59 2.41 -0.85
CA ILE A 192 22.18 3.01 -2.06
C ILE A 192 23.46 2.28 -2.48
N SER A 193 24.32 1.93 -1.52
CA SER A 193 25.55 1.18 -1.83
C SER A 193 25.25 -0.20 -2.42
N ASN A 194 24.21 -0.88 -1.94
CA ASN A 194 23.80 -2.18 -2.46
C ASN A 194 23.07 -2.09 -3.82
N GLU A 195 22.29 -1.03 -4.06
CA GLU A 195 21.66 -0.77 -5.37
C GLU A 195 22.70 -0.34 -6.43
N GLY A 196 23.79 0.32 -6.00
CA GLY A 196 24.88 0.80 -6.87
C GLY A 196 25.70 -0.29 -7.58
N ASP A 197 25.70 -1.52 -7.08
CA ASP A 197 26.35 -2.68 -7.74
C ASP A 197 25.46 -3.35 -8.80
N SER A 198 24.22 -2.87 -8.97
CA SER A 198 23.23 -3.36 -9.95
C SER A 198 22.59 -2.20 -10.74
N THR A 199 23.41 -1.48 -11.52
CA THR A 199 23.04 -0.49 -12.55
C THR A 199 22.27 0.79 -12.14
N ALA A 200 22.95 1.93 -12.33
CA ALA A 200 22.50 3.32 -12.51
C ALA A 200 21.64 3.98 -11.39
N PRO A 201 21.87 5.28 -11.08
CA PRO A 201 21.20 5.96 -9.98
C PRO A 201 19.69 6.02 -10.23
N THR A 202 18.93 5.39 -9.33
CA THR A 202 17.49 5.57 -9.18
C THR A 202 17.22 7.01 -8.79
N THR A 203 16.79 7.81 -9.77
CA THR A 203 16.30 9.17 -9.55
C THR A 203 15.25 9.15 -8.43
N PRO A 204 15.29 10.08 -7.45
CA PRO A 204 14.24 10.16 -6.45
C PRO A 204 12.88 10.25 -7.14
N VAL A 205 11.94 9.47 -6.60
CA VAL A 205 10.55 9.38 -7.10
C VAL A 205 9.98 10.79 -7.18
N SER A 206 9.25 11.12 -8.24
CA SER A 206 8.62 12.43 -8.39
C SER A 206 7.71 12.74 -7.18
N ARG A 207 7.61 14.02 -6.80
CA ARG A 207 6.68 14.56 -5.77
C ARG A 207 5.21 14.16 -5.95
N GLU A 208 4.86 13.45 -7.02
CA GLU A 208 3.51 13.00 -7.35
C GLU A 208 3.02 11.81 -6.49
N PHE A 209 3.93 11.14 -5.76
CA PHE A 209 3.57 9.95 -4.96
C PHE A 209 2.74 10.28 -3.71
N PHE A 210 3.01 11.42 -3.06
CA PHE A 210 2.24 11.95 -1.93
C PHE A 210 1.83 13.40 -2.24
N PRO A 211 0.68 13.62 -2.92
CA PRO A 211 0.20 14.98 -3.11
C PRO A 211 -0.15 15.57 -1.74
N CYS A 212 0.59 16.62 -1.38
CA CYS A 212 0.44 17.39 -0.16
C CYS A 212 -1.05 17.75 0.04
N SER A 213 -1.63 17.34 1.17
CA SER A 213 -2.91 17.89 1.61
C SER A 213 -2.62 19.01 2.60
N ASP A 214 -3.03 20.22 2.23
CA ASP A 214 -2.82 21.43 3.03
C ASP A 214 -3.33 21.22 4.47
N GLY A 215 -2.41 21.33 5.43
CA GLY A 215 -2.62 21.89 6.76
C GLY A 215 -3.80 21.36 7.57
N GLY A 216 -3.71 20.13 8.05
CA GLY A 216 -4.45 19.69 9.25
C GLY A 216 -3.49 19.60 10.43
N LEU A 217 -3.49 20.59 11.32
CA LEU A 217 -2.76 20.50 12.59
C LEU A 217 -3.22 19.26 13.36
N PHE A 218 -2.31 18.32 13.57
CA PHE A 218 -2.47 17.27 14.58
C PHE A 218 -2.10 17.85 15.95
N THR A 219 -3.10 17.99 16.82
CA THR A 219 -2.97 17.99 18.28
C THR A 219 -3.89 16.92 18.84
#